data_AF-A0AAU5WH07-F1
#
_entry.id   AF-A0AAU5WH07-F1
#
_cell.length_a   1.000
_cell.length_b   1.000
_cell.length_c   1.000
_cell.angle_alpha   90.00
_cell.angle_beta   90.00
_cell.angle_gamma   90.00
#
_symmetry.space_group_name_H-M   'P 1'
#
loop_
_entity.id
_entity.type
_entity.pdbx_description
1 polymer ?
#
loop_
_entity_poly.entity_id
_entity_poly.type
_entity_poly.pdbx_seq_one_letter_code
_entity_poly.pdbx_strand_id
1 'polypeptide(L)'
;MGGESGAQPAGQHGYGTGTGIQGNAAGVGPRPAETVIARLGEPVTVWPCANCGRPVPQPMGTVRAVRYCQDNDGACAREARDRRERGRDAPGLTGQVASTWEMVERLEKAADVLADSLTSELSVAGVERRVSEVRAEAARELAIAQTERDASQRKAEEAWQEAASSRQRAGAAEKDAAGAREETKLATAKRDAAQQAWEEAHQIAQQSVTAKLAAESERDRIAARETELLAALETARAELVTLHSKLAESEGAVESQRVESAVAKQGAEDLRNAMRDTEAQRQRAMQAASKAEAERTTALRSQSEAEAEVVRAIARADEAAKERDAAQAQAQQAVAEREEMATKINDQSVQLRQLSQSVAEQQAALTALADERDAARAEADRARRQIDHFTHNTLSSNIPPGGRMPGAGAQQQNPGVPQGPPPIGGPNGPNGQSGPGGVPNGTGPIPSTGPAQTGGTPMPGRPPLVGPPHAGGGNPMQGGNPPPANGRPVNGNDREDPLFTGH
;
A
#
# COMPACT_ATOMS: atom_id res chain seq x y z
N MET A 1 28.26 45.46 -24.34
CA MET A 1 28.05 46.87 -23.92
C MET A 1 29.41 47.44 -23.57
N GLY A 2 29.75 48.63 -24.07
CA GLY A 2 31.08 49.23 -23.87
C GLY A 2 32.19 48.54 -24.69
N GLY A 3 33.20 49.26 -25.21
CA GLY A 3 33.34 50.73 -25.19
C GLY A 3 34.78 51.19 -25.46
N GLU A 4 35.28 51.01 -26.68
CA GLU A 4 36.65 51.42 -27.04
C GLU A 4 36.73 52.91 -27.39
N SER A 5 37.72 53.60 -26.81
CA SER A 5 37.89 55.04 -26.93
C SER A 5 38.89 55.40 -28.03
N GLY A 6 38.40 55.76 -29.22
CA GLY A 6 39.22 56.30 -30.31
C GLY A 6 39.58 57.78 -30.08
N ALA A 7 40.86 58.08 -29.86
CA ALA A 7 41.35 59.46 -29.74
C ALA A 7 41.80 60.02 -31.10
N GLN A 8 41.47 61.29 -31.38
CA GLN A 8 41.77 61.97 -32.64
C GLN A 8 43.14 62.68 -32.60
N PRO A 9 43.92 62.69 -33.70
CA PRO A 9 44.94 63.70 -33.92
C PRO A 9 44.30 65.00 -34.45
N ALA A 10 44.62 66.14 -33.86
CA ALA A 10 44.13 67.44 -34.32
C ALA A 10 44.83 67.89 -35.63
N GLY A 11 44.07 68.51 -36.54
CA GLY A 11 44.55 68.96 -37.85
C GLY A 11 45.38 70.25 -37.80
N GLN A 12 46.21 70.44 -38.83
CA GLN A 12 47.02 71.65 -39.01
C GLN A 12 46.26 72.74 -39.79
N HIS A 13 46.33 73.97 -39.30
CA HIS A 13 46.16 75.21 -40.07
C HIS A 13 47.40 76.09 -39.80
N GLY A 14 47.88 76.95 -40.69
CA GLY A 14 47.47 77.20 -42.09
C GLY A 14 47.88 78.60 -42.55
N TYR A 15 48.43 78.71 -43.77
CA TYR A 15 48.74 79.96 -44.51
C TYR A 15 49.87 80.86 -43.97
N GLY A 16 50.57 81.53 -44.91
CA GLY A 16 51.75 82.36 -44.64
C GLY A 16 52.52 82.80 -45.89
N THR A 17 51.84 83.16 -46.98
CA THR A 17 52.48 83.59 -48.24
C THR A 17 52.97 85.04 -48.19
N GLY A 18 54.25 85.27 -48.47
CA GLY A 18 54.84 86.62 -48.53
C GLY A 18 55.91 86.75 -49.63
N THR A 19 55.49 87.09 -50.84
CA THR A 19 56.39 87.35 -51.98
C THR A 19 56.85 88.80 -52.02
N GLY A 20 58.15 89.04 -51.88
CA GLY A 20 58.78 90.36 -52.04
C GLY A 20 59.89 90.34 -53.09
N ILE A 21 59.64 90.90 -54.27
CA ILE A 21 60.64 91.05 -55.34
C ILE A 21 61.24 92.45 -55.26
N GLN A 22 62.55 92.56 -55.16
CA GLN A 22 63.28 93.82 -55.28
C GLN A 22 63.84 93.97 -56.70
N GLY A 23 63.57 95.10 -57.35
CA GLY A 23 63.98 95.37 -58.73
C GLY A 23 65.32 96.11 -58.83
N ASN A 24 66.16 95.71 -59.80
CA ASN A 24 67.35 96.47 -60.17
C ASN A 24 66.96 97.70 -61.03
N ALA A 25 67.63 98.82 -60.79
CA ALA A 25 67.56 100.01 -61.64
C ALA A 25 68.97 100.44 -62.06
N ALA A 26 69.22 100.48 -63.38
CA ALA A 26 70.48 100.94 -63.96
C ALA A 26 70.24 102.24 -64.76
N GLY A 27 70.98 103.30 -64.43
CA GLY A 27 70.89 104.59 -65.11
C GLY A 27 71.94 104.75 -66.22
N VAL A 28 71.54 105.37 -67.33
CA VAL A 28 72.44 105.73 -68.46
C VAL A 28 72.32 107.24 -68.70
N GLY A 29 73.47 107.93 -68.78
CA GLY A 29 73.55 109.39 -68.92
C GLY A 29 73.72 109.89 -70.36
N PRO A 30 73.35 111.15 -70.67
CA PRO A 30 73.45 111.75 -72.00
C PRO A 30 74.84 112.34 -72.32
N ARG A 31 75.10 112.62 -73.62
CA ARG A 31 76.31 113.30 -74.12
C ARG A 31 75.96 114.71 -74.65
N PRO A 32 76.85 115.72 -74.52
CA PRO A 32 76.64 117.06 -75.10
C PRO A 32 77.01 117.12 -76.59
N ALA A 33 76.58 118.19 -77.28
CA ALA A 33 76.84 118.45 -78.69
C ALA A 33 77.96 119.50 -78.91
N GLU A 34 78.59 119.47 -80.09
CA GLU A 34 79.69 120.38 -80.47
C GLU A 34 79.19 121.68 -81.11
N THR A 35 79.86 122.80 -80.82
CA THR A 35 79.65 124.10 -81.46
C THR A 35 80.81 124.46 -82.40
N VAL A 36 80.50 124.71 -83.68
CA VAL A 36 81.49 125.12 -84.70
C VAL A 36 81.55 126.66 -84.79
N ILE A 37 82.76 127.22 -84.75
CA ILE A 37 83.00 128.67 -84.88
C ILE A 37 83.65 128.94 -86.25
N ALA A 38 83.01 129.79 -87.06
CA ALA A 38 83.49 130.20 -88.38
C ALA A 38 84.56 131.32 -88.30
N ARG A 39 85.40 131.43 -89.33
CA ARG A 39 86.55 132.36 -89.40
C ARG A 39 86.19 133.64 -90.16
N LEU A 40 86.80 134.78 -89.78
CA LEU A 40 86.73 136.03 -90.53
C LEU A 40 87.56 135.92 -91.83
N GLY A 41 87.10 136.53 -92.93
CA GLY A 41 87.94 136.71 -94.13
C GLY A 41 87.27 137.13 -95.45
N GLU A 42 85.96 136.95 -95.63
CA GLU A 42 85.32 137.12 -96.95
C GLU A 42 84.75 138.53 -97.24
N PRO A 43 84.74 138.97 -98.52
CA PRO A 43 84.30 140.30 -98.92
C PRO A 43 82.77 140.43 -98.87
N VAL A 44 82.28 141.11 -97.83
CA VAL A 44 80.84 141.40 -97.63
C VAL A 44 80.27 142.13 -98.85
N THR A 45 79.24 141.55 -99.48
CA THR A 45 78.50 142.24 -100.54
C THR A 45 77.59 143.31 -99.92
N VAL A 46 77.61 144.51 -100.50
CA VAL A 46 76.90 145.67 -99.95
C VAL A 46 75.79 146.08 -100.92
N TRP A 47 74.55 146.09 -100.44
CA TRP A 47 73.36 146.45 -101.23
C TRP A 47 72.72 147.74 -100.69
N PRO A 48 72.17 148.62 -101.55
CA PRO A 48 71.44 149.80 -101.07
C PRO A 48 70.15 149.39 -100.34
N CYS A 49 69.90 149.99 -99.18
CA CYS A 49 68.71 149.81 -98.37
C CYS A 49 67.46 150.15 -99.18
N ALA A 50 66.50 149.22 -99.27
CA ALA A 50 65.28 149.37 -100.07
C ALA A 50 64.26 150.40 -99.52
N ASN A 51 64.66 151.24 -98.56
CA ASN A 51 63.88 152.38 -98.04
C ASN A 51 64.64 153.72 -98.20
N CYS A 52 65.94 153.76 -97.87
CA CYS A 52 66.72 155.01 -97.81
C CYS A 52 68.00 155.02 -98.66
N GLY A 53 68.27 153.96 -99.43
CA GLY A 53 69.45 153.85 -100.30
C GLY A 53 70.79 153.61 -99.60
N ARG A 54 70.90 153.76 -98.27
CA ARG A 54 72.16 153.54 -97.52
C ARG A 54 72.74 152.15 -97.77
N PRO A 55 74.08 152.00 -97.89
CA PRO A 55 74.73 150.70 -98.02
C PRO A 55 74.42 149.77 -96.82
N VAL A 56 73.98 148.56 -97.10
CA VAL A 56 73.69 147.50 -96.13
C VAL A 56 74.61 146.30 -96.36
N PRO A 57 75.44 145.88 -95.38
CA PRO A 57 76.25 144.68 -95.48
C PRO A 57 75.39 143.41 -95.47
N GLN A 58 75.58 142.53 -96.44
CA GLN A 58 74.89 141.23 -96.51
C GLN A 58 75.65 140.14 -95.74
N PRO A 59 75.02 139.45 -94.77
CA PRO A 59 75.63 138.30 -94.09
C PRO A 59 75.69 137.07 -95.02
N MET A 60 76.90 136.75 -95.47
CA MET A 60 77.18 135.56 -96.30
C MET A 60 76.64 134.27 -95.65
N GLY A 61 76.12 133.37 -96.47
CA GLY A 61 75.64 132.05 -96.03
C GLY A 61 74.23 132.02 -95.42
N THR A 62 73.55 133.16 -95.22
CA THR A 62 72.14 133.18 -94.78
C THR A 62 71.17 133.36 -95.95
N VAL A 63 70.10 132.55 -96.00
CA VAL A 63 69.19 132.45 -97.16
C VAL A 63 68.30 133.70 -97.36
N ARG A 64 68.16 134.56 -96.34
CA ARG A 64 67.31 135.77 -96.39
C ARG A 64 68.17 137.04 -96.43
N ALA A 65 68.35 137.60 -97.63
CA ALA A 65 69.07 138.86 -97.83
C ALA A 65 68.48 140.02 -97.01
N VAL A 66 69.34 140.77 -96.32
CA VAL A 66 68.99 141.87 -95.44
C VAL A 66 68.69 143.12 -96.27
N ARG A 67 67.41 143.31 -96.62
CA ARG A 67 66.94 144.35 -97.56
C ARG A 67 66.88 145.78 -97.01
N TYR A 68 67.08 145.99 -95.70
CA TYR A 68 66.96 147.29 -95.05
C TYR A 68 68.13 147.52 -94.08
N CYS A 69 68.61 148.77 -93.98
CA CYS A 69 69.66 149.12 -93.01
C CYS A 69 69.15 148.94 -91.58
N GLN A 70 70.04 148.49 -90.70
CA GLN A 70 69.74 148.27 -89.28
C GLN A 70 69.88 149.56 -88.45
N ASP A 71 70.51 150.59 -89.02
CA ASP A 71 70.58 151.97 -88.54
C ASP A 71 69.23 152.48 -87.97
N ASN A 72 69.30 153.24 -86.88
CA ASN A 72 68.15 153.76 -86.14
C ASN A 72 67.18 152.63 -85.68
N ASP A 73 67.71 151.61 -85.02
CA ASP A 73 66.96 150.46 -84.47
C ASP A 73 66.08 149.74 -85.50
N GLY A 74 66.52 149.70 -86.77
CA GLY A 74 65.72 149.15 -87.87
C GLY A 74 64.54 150.04 -88.29
N ALA A 75 64.60 151.35 -88.08
CA ALA A 75 63.54 152.29 -88.48
C ALA A 75 63.21 152.19 -89.98
N CYS A 76 64.19 151.92 -90.86
CA CYS A 76 63.92 151.70 -92.28
C CYS A 76 63.16 150.39 -92.57
N ALA A 77 63.33 149.36 -91.73
CA ALA A 77 62.55 148.12 -91.83
C ALA A 77 61.12 148.31 -91.28
N ARG A 78 60.97 149.10 -90.20
CA ARG A 78 59.66 149.54 -89.68
C ARG A 78 58.93 150.41 -90.69
N GLU A 79 59.48 151.53 -91.15
CA GLU A 79 58.83 152.43 -92.10
C GLU A 79 58.42 151.70 -93.41
N ALA A 80 59.24 150.75 -93.88
CA ALA A 80 58.89 149.90 -95.02
C ALA A 80 57.80 148.86 -94.69
N ARG A 81 57.67 148.39 -93.44
CA ARG A 81 56.50 147.63 -92.97
C ARG A 81 55.28 148.55 -92.89
N ASP A 82 55.37 149.71 -92.25
CA ASP A 82 54.29 150.69 -92.09
C ASP A 82 53.78 151.21 -93.45
N ARG A 83 54.66 151.34 -94.46
CA ARG A 83 54.30 151.70 -95.84
C ARG A 83 53.61 150.53 -96.58
N ARG A 84 53.88 149.27 -96.20
CA ARG A 84 53.13 148.09 -96.67
C ARG A 84 51.82 147.89 -95.93
N GLU A 85 51.75 148.20 -94.63
CA GLU A 85 50.53 148.13 -93.82
C GLU A 85 49.50 149.18 -94.27
N ARG A 86 49.93 150.43 -94.49
CA ARG A 86 49.12 151.43 -95.22
C ARG A 86 48.76 151.02 -96.67
N GLY A 87 49.42 150.00 -97.22
CA GLY A 87 49.08 149.38 -98.50
C GLY A 87 48.16 148.15 -98.39
N ARG A 88 48.08 147.50 -97.22
CA ARG A 88 47.06 146.48 -96.89
C ARG A 88 45.71 147.15 -96.67
N ASP A 89 45.71 148.24 -95.92
CA ASP A 89 44.52 149.02 -95.56
C ASP A 89 44.04 149.94 -96.71
N ALA A 90 44.76 149.96 -97.84
CA ALA A 90 44.38 150.72 -99.03
C ALA A 90 43.22 150.02 -99.78
N PRO A 91 42.04 150.66 -99.92
CA PRO A 91 40.88 150.03 -100.53
C PRO A 91 41.09 149.83 -102.04
N GLY A 92 41.16 148.55 -102.46
CA GLY A 92 41.27 148.18 -103.87
C GLY A 92 42.13 146.93 -104.10
N LEU A 93 42.55 146.76 -105.36
CA LEU A 93 43.31 145.60 -105.82
C LEU A 93 44.64 145.38 -105.07
N THR A 94 45.26 146.46 -104.59
CA THR A 94 46.54 146.43 -103.85
C THR A 94 46.43 145.71 -102.51
N GLY A 95 45.37 145.95 -101.74
CA GLY A 95 45.12 145.26 -100.47
C GLY A 95 44.82 143.77 -100.67
N GLN A 96 44.08 143.44 -101.75
CA GLN A 96 43.82 142.05 -102.13
C GLN A 96 45.12 141.31 -102.49
N VAL A 97 45.97 141.90 -103.34
CA VAL A 97 47.29 141.33 -103.66
C VAL A 97 48.15 141.15 -102.41
N ALA A 98 48.20 142.14 -101.51
CA ALA A 98 48.94 142.03 -100.25
C ALA A 98 48.42 140.87 -99.36
N SER A 99 47.11 140.65 -99.31
CA SER A 99 46.49 139.52 -98.59
C SER A 99 46.84 138.17 -99.22
N THR A 100 46.84 138.06 -100.56
CA THR A 100 47.23 136.81 -101.24
C THR A 100 48.69 136.43 -100.97
N TRP A 101 49.61 137.41 -100.89
CA TRP A 101 51.00 137.15 -100.52
C TRP A 101 51.16 136.65 -99.07
N GLU A 102 50.35 137.13 -98.12
CA GLU A 102 50.37 136.59 -96.76
C GLU A 102 49.82 135.15 -96.71
N MET A 103 48.81 134.84 -97.53
CA MET A 103 48.32 133.46 -97.66
C MET A 103 49.39 132.52 -98.26
N VAL A 104 50.20 133.01 -99.21
CA VAL A 104 51.37 132.29 -99.72
C VAL A 104 52.43 132.08 -98.64
N GLU A 105 52.85 133.12 -97.90
CA GLU A 105 53.88 132.95 -96.83
C GLU A 105 53.38 132.01 -95.70
N ARG A 106 52.06 131.97 -95.44
CA ARG A 106 51.45 130.97 -94.53
C ARG A 106 51.46 129.55 -95.10
N LEU A 107 51.23 129.38 -96.41
CA LEU A 107 51.28 128.08 -97.10
C LEU A 107 52.72 127.56 -97.23
N GLU A 108 53.69 128.42 -97.55
CA GLU A 108 55.12 128.11 -97.54
C GLU A 108 55.55 127.64 -96.15
N LYS A 109 55.19 128.38 -95.08
CA LYS A 109 55.50 127.97 -93.71
C LYS A 109 54.80 126.68 -93.26
N ALA A 110 53.61 126.40 -93.79
CA ALA A 110 52.95 125.10 -93.56
C ALA A 110 53.65 123.96 -94.31
N ALA A 111 54.13 124.22 -95.53
CA ALA A 111 54.93 123.28 -96.31
C ALA A 111 56.30 123.01 -95.66
N ASP A 112 56.97 124.03 -95.11
CA ASP A 112 58.21 123.86 -94.33
C ASP A 112 57.99 122.95 -93.11
N VAL A 113 56.94 123.19 -92.32
CA VAL A 113 56.61 122.35 -91.15
C VAL A 113 56.23 120.92 -91.55
N LEU A 114 55.53 120.75 -92.67
CA LEU A 114 55.24 119.43 -93.23
C LEU A 114 56.51 118.73 -93.75
N ALA A 115 57.43 119.45 -94.40
CA ALA A 115 58.69 118.94 -94.89
C ALA A 115 59.63 118.53 -93.74
N ASP A 116 59.72 119.33 -92.67
CA ASP A 116 60.45 119.01 -91.44
C ASP A 116 59.83 117.79 -90.74
N SER A 117 58.49 117.72 -90.63
CA SER A 117 57.83 116.56 -90.03
C SER A 117 58.07 115.27 -90.84
N LEU A 118 57.87 115.31 -92.18
CA LEU A 118 58.13 114.19 -93.07
C LEU A 118 59.61 113.79 -93.07
N THR A 119 60.53 114.76 -93.05
CA THR A 119 61.97 114.46 -92.98
C THR A 119 62.34 113.88 -91.62
N SER A 120 61.71 114.32 -90.53
CA SER A 120 61.93 113.72 -89.20
C SER A 120 61.42 112.27 -89.13
N GLU A 121 60.22 111.97 -89.64
CA GLU A 121 59.62 110.63 -89.58
C GLU A 121 60.20 109.65 -90.63
N LEU A 122 60.52 110.14 -91.84
CA LEU A 122 61.14 109.35 -92.92
C LEU A 122 62.68 109.31 -92.86
N SER A 123 63.31 110.08 -91.96
CA SER A 123 64.74 109.90 -91.67
C SER A 123 65.01 108.48 -91.17
N VAL A 124 66.23 107.97 -91.42
CA VAL A 124 66.65 106.66 -90.92
C VAL A 124 66.42 106.55 -89.41
N ALA A 125 66.71 107.59 -88.63
CA ALA A 125 66.46 107.63 -87.19
C ALA A 125 64.96 107.65 -86.81
N GLY A 126 64.10 108.27 -87.61
CA GLY A 126 62.65 108.24 -87.45
C GLY A 126 62.07 106.85 -87.69
N VAL A 127 62.47 106.23 -88.80
CA VAL A 127 62.09 104.85 -89.16
C VAL A 127 62.64 103.85 -88.12
N GLU A 128 63.89 103.99 -87.68
CA GLU A 128 64.48 103.14 -86.63
C GLU A 128 63.77 103.31 -85.28
N ARG A 129 63.32 104.52 -84.93
CA ARG A 129 62.45 104.75 -83.76
C ARG A 129 61.13 104.00 -83.92
N ARG A 130 60.42 104.14 -85.05
CA ARG A 130 59.13 103.43 -85.29
C ARG A 130 59.30 101.92 -85.31
N VAL A 131 60.37 101.40 -85.92
CA VAL A 131 60.70 99.96 -85.90
C VAL A 131 61.03 99.49 -84.48
N SER A 132 61.67 100.32 -83.66
CA SER A 132 61.96 99.99 -82.26
C SER A 132 60.71 100.05 -81.38
N GLU A 133 59.80 101.00 -81.63
CA GLU A 133 58.49 101.13 -81.01
C GLU A 133 57.63 99.89 -81.28
N VAL A 134 57.45 99.53 -82.56
CA VAL A 134 56.71 98.33 -82.99
C VAL A 134 57.36 97.03 -82.50
N ARG A 135 58.71 96.94 -82.45
CA ARG A 135 59.41 95.79 -81.84
C ARG A 135 59.15 95.70 -80.34
N ALA A 136 59.11 96.83 -79.64
CA ALA A 136 58.80 96.86 -78.21
C ALA A 136 57.30 96.55 -77.94
N GLU A 137 56.40 96.89 -78.87
CA GLU A 137 54.98 96.51 -78.83
C GLU A 137 54.81 95.00 -79.04
N ALA A 138 55.35 94.45 -80.13
CA ALA A 138 55.32 93.01 -80.39
C ALA A 138 55.99 92.19 -79.26
N ALA A 139 57.04 92.72 -78.62
CA ALA A 139 57.64 92.09 -77.45
C ALA A 139 56.72 92.12 -76.20
N ARG A 140 55.95 93.21 -75.99
CA ARG A 140 54.93 93.29 -74.93
C ARG A 140 53.78 92.32 -75.21
N GLU A 141 53.27 92.28 -76.44
CA GLU A 141 52.20 91.36 -76.85
C GLU A 141 52.62 89.89 -76.72
N LEU A 142 53.86 89.54 -77.13
CA LEU A 142 54.39 88.20 -76.96
C LEU A 142 54.53 87.81 -75.47
N ALA A 143 54.97 88.73 -74.61
CA ALA A 143 55.04 88.51 -73.17
C ALA A 143 53.65 88.34 -72.53
N ILE A 144 52.65 89.11 -72.97
CA ILE A 144 51.25 88.92 -72.56
C ILE A 144 50.76 87.54 -72.99
N ALA A 145 50.89 87.18 -74.28
CA ALA A 145 50.47 85.87 -74.79
C ALA A 145 51.18 84.68 -74.11
N GLN A 146 52.44 84.84 -73.72
CA GLN A 146 53.18 83.85 -72.90
C GLN A 146 52.59 83.76 -71.48
N THR A 147 52.43 84.88 -70.78
CA THR A 147 51.88 84.86 -69.41
C THR A 147 50.42 84.39 -69.35
N GLU A 148 49.61 84.68 -70.38
CA GLU A 148 48.27 84.12 -70.55
C GLU A 148 48.28 82.62 -70.83
N ARG A 149 49.20 82.14 -71.68
CA ARG A 149 49.41 80.70 -71.90
C ARG A 149 49.78 80.00 -70.60
N ASP A 150 50.75 80.51 -69.86
CA ASP A 150 51.24 79.92 -68.61
C ASP A 150 50.18 80.00 -67.49
N ALA A 151 49.30 81.01 -67.53
CA ALA A 151 48.12 81.06 -66.67
C ALA A 151 47.04 80.04 -67.10
N SER A 152 46.86 79.80 -68.40
CA SER A 152 45.92 78.79 -68.91
C SER A 152 46.38 77.36 -68.59
N GLN A 153 47.70 77.10 -68.67
CA GLN A 153 48.30 75.81 -68.35
C GLN A 153 48.17 75.49 -66.86
N ARG A 154 48.50 76.44 -65.96
CA ARG A 154 48.29 76.25 -64.52
C ARG A 154 46.82 76.03 -64.16
N LYS A 155 45.89 76.81 -64.73
CA LYS A 155 44.44 76.58 -64.53
C LYS A 155 43.98 75.21 -65.01
N ALA A 156 44.55 74.70 -66.11
CA ALA A 156 44.28 73.35 -66.58
C ALA A 156 44.84 72.29 -65.63
N GLU A 157 46.07 72.44 -65.15
CA GLU A 157 46.70 71.55 -64.16
C GLU A 157 45.95 71.53 -62.82
N GLU A 158 45.53 72.70 -62.33
CA GLU A 158 44.67 72.86 -61.15
C GLU A 158 43.35 72.11 -61.34
N ALA A 159 42.66 72.29 -62.48
CA ALA A 159 41.42 71.57 -62.79
C ALA A 159 41.63 70.05 -62.95
N TRP A 160 42.77 69.61 -63.49
CA TRP A 160 43.12 68.19 -63.55
C TRP A 160 43.36 67.60 -62.15
N GLN A 161 44.00 68.34 -61.24
CA GLN A 161 44.21 67.94 -59.85
C GLN A 161 42.90 67.91 -59.04
N GLU A 162 42.02 68.90 -59.23
CA GLU A 162 40.68 68.89 -58.62
C GLU A 162 39.82 67.73 -59.16
N ALA A 163 39.85 67.46 -60.46
CA ALA A 163 39.14 66.33 -61.05
C ALA A 163 39.73 64.98 -60.62
N ALA A 164 41.05 64.86 -60.44
CA ALA A 164 41.70 63.67 -59.92
C ALA A 164 41.35 63.39 -58.45
N SER A 165 41.50 64.40 -57.58
CA SER A 165 41.15 64.29 -56.16
C SER A 165 39.65 64.07 -55.93
N SER A 166 38.79 64.64 -56.78
CA SER A 166 37.33 64.39 -56.73
C SER A 166 36.97 62.98 -57.19
N ARG A 167 37.64 62.42 -58.22
CA ARG A 167 37.52 60.99 -58.57
C ARG A 167 38.04 60.07 -57.46
N GLN A 168 39.12 60.45 -56.78
CA GLN A 168 39.63 59.69 -55.62
C GLN A 168 38.64 59.69 -54.45
N ARG A 169 38.02 60.84 -54.14
CA ARG A 169 36.96 60.94 -53.11
C ARG A 169 35.72 60.11 -53.47
N ALA A 170 35.29 60.14 -54.73
CA ALA A 170 34.17 59.31 -55.21
C ALA A 170 34.49 57.81 -55.09
N GLY A 171 35.65 57.37 -55.59
CA GLY A 171 36.08 55.97 -55.52
C GLY A 171 36.46 55.48 -54.11
N ALA A 172 36.58 56.38 -53.12
CA ALA A 172 36.60 56.03 -51.70
C ALA A 172 35.17 55.83 -51.18
N ALA A 173 34.29 56.81 -51.36
CA ALA A 173 32.89 56.74 -50.93
C ALA A 173 32.12 55.55 -51.54
N GLU A 174 32.44 55.14 -52.78
CA GLU A 174 31.90 53.92 -53.40
C GLU A 174 32.35 52.64 -52.69
N LYS A 175 33.60 52.56 -52.22
CA LYS A 175 34.12 51.43 -51.44
C LYS A 175 33.53 51.39 -50.04
N ASP A 176 33.41 52.55 -49.40
CA ASP A 176 32.80 52.67 -48.07
C ASP A 176 31.31 52.28 -48.12
N ALA A 177 30.59 52.72 -49.16
CA ALA A 177 29.21 52.31 -49.42
C ALA A 177 29.07 50.83 -49.80
N ALA A 178 30.07 50.23 -50.44
CA ALA A 178 30.10 48.77 -50.69
C ALA A 178 30.36 48.00 -49.38
N GLY A 179 31.31 48.43 -48.56
CA GLY A 179 31.58 47.87 -47.23
C GLY A 179 30.34 47.87 -46.35
N ALA A 180 29.68 49.03 -46.20
CA ALA A 180 28.43 49.15 -45.44
C ALA A 180 27.29 48.25 -45.97
N ARG A 181 27.26 47.96 -47.28
CA ARG A 181 26.30 47.00 -47.87
C ARG A 181 26.61 45.55 -47.49
N GLU A 182 27.87 45.14 -47.49
CA GLU A 182 28.24 43.80 -47.01
C GLU A 182 28.08 43.67 -45.48
N GLU A 183 28.38 44.70 -44.70
CA GLU A 183 28.12 44.73 -43.25
C GLU A 183 26.63 44.61 -42.92
N THR A 184 25.76 45.33 -43.64
CA THR A 184 24.31 45.21 -43.45
C THR A 184 23.77 43.84 -43.86
N LYS A 185 24.25 43.24 -44.96
CA LYS A 185 23.94 41.85 -45.32
C LYS A 185 24.39 40.84 -44.25
N LEU A 186 25.59 41.01 -43.69
CA LEU A 186 26.09 40.16 -42.61
C LEU A 186 25.30 40.36 -41.31
N ALA A 187 24.83 41.58 -41.03
CA ALA A 187 23.96 41.86 -39.90
C ALA A 187 22.56 41.24 -40.07
N THR A 188 21.95 41.32 -41.25
CA THR A 188 20.67 40.63 -41.52
C THR A 188 20.84 39.11 -41.47
N ALA A 189 21.88 38.55 -42.09
CA ALA A 189 22.13 37.11 -42.04
C ALA A 189 22.34 36.60 -40.59
N LYS A 190 23.03 37.36 -39.74
CA LYS A 190 23.16 37.05 -38.31
C LYS A 190 21.82 37.13 -37.56
N ARG A 191 20.99 38.14 -37.84
CA ARG A 191 19.64 38.27 -37.26
C ARG A 191 18.76 37.08 -37.67
N ASP A 192 18.79 36.73 -38.95
CA ASP A 192 17.90 35.71 -39.53
C ASP A 192 18.29 34.31 -39.05
N ALA A 193 19.59 34.02 -38.94
CA ALA A 193 20.10 32.80 -38.30
C ALA A 193 19.76 32.74 -36.79
N ALA A 194 19.81 33.87 -36.07
CA ALA A 194 19.39 33.93 -34.67
C ALA A 194 17.88 33.74 -34.50
N GLN A 195 17.07 34.22 -35.45
CA GLN A 195 15.63 33.97 -35.48
C GLN A 195 15.33 32.49 -35.75
N GLN A 196 15.99 31.87 -36.74
CA GLN A 196 15.87 30.43 -37.02
C GLN A 196 16.23 29.58 -35.79
N ALA A 197 17.36 29.86 -35.13
CA ALA A 197 17.76 29.17 -33.91
C ALA A 197 16.76 29.36 -32.75
N TRP A 198 16.07 30.51 -32.68
CA TRP A 198 15.01 30.75 -31.71
C TRP A 198 13.72 29.98 -32.05
N GLU A 199 13.34 29.92 -33.32
CA GLU A 199 12.18 29.15 -33.81
C GLU A 199 12.40 27.64 -33.62
N GLU A 200 13.59 27.13 -33.91
CA GLU A 200 14.00 25.75 -33.62
C GLU A 200 13.98 25.45 -32.12
N ALA A 201 14.59 26.31 -31.29
CA ALA A 201 14.55 26.15 -29.84
C ALA A 201 13.11 26.19 -29.28
N HIS A 202 12.23 27.00 -29.86
CA HIS A 202 10.81 27.06 -29.49
C HIS A 202 10.07 25.78 -29.90
N GLN A 203 10.32 25.23 -31.09
CA GLN A 203 9.77 23.94 -31.52
C GLN A 203 10.25 22.78 -30.63
N ILE A 204 11.54 22.73 -30.30
CA ILE A 204 12.12 21.73 -29.37
C ILE A 204 11.50 21.89 -27.98
N ALA A 205 11.28 23.12 -27.49
CA ALA A 205 10.60 23.36 -26.23
C ALA A 205 9.15 22.85 -26.26
N GLN A 206 8.37 23.16 -27.30
CA GLN A 206 7.01 22.65 -27.49
C GLN A 206 6.98 21.12 -27.52
N GLN A 207 7.86 20.47 -28.30
CA GLN A 207 8.00 19.02 -28.35
C GLN A 207 8.34 18.43 -26.98
N SER A 208 9.22 19.07 -26.20
CA SER A 208 9.55 18.63 -24.85
C SER A 208 8.35 18.71 -23.88
N VAL A 209 7.45 19.68 -24.07
CA VAL A 209 6.22 19.82 -23.27
C VAL A 209 5.20 18.75 -23.67
N THR A 210 4.98 18.51 -24.98
CA THR A 210 4.06 17.44 -25.42
C THR A 210 4.57 16.05 -25.01
N ALA A 211 5.88 15.81 -25.06
CA ALA A 211 6.49 14.57 -24.57
C ALA A 211 6.34 14.38 -23.04
N LYS A 212 6.45 15.46 -22.25
CA LYS A 212 6.17 15.41 -20.79
C LYS A 212 4.71 15.08 -20.51
N LEU A 213 3.77 15.79 -21.15
CA LEU A 213 2.33 15.54 -20.99
C LEU A 213 1.93 14.11 -21.41
N ALA A 214 2.55 13.59 -22.48
CA ALA A 214 2.36 12.20 -22.88
C ALA A 214 2.89 11.21 -21.82
N ALA A 215 4.10 11.43 -21.29
CA ALA A 215 4.69 10.60 -20.24
C ALA A 215 3.92 10.68 -18.91
N GLU A 216 3.38 11.85 -18.56
CA GLU A 216 2.49 12.04 -17.41
C GLU A 216 1.18 11.25 -17.61
N SER A 217 0.54 11.36 -18.79
CA SER A 217 -0.68 10.59 -19.08
C SER A 217 -0.48 9.06 -19.08
N GLU A 218 0.72 8.55 -19.35
CA GLU A 218 1.02 7.13 -19.22
C GLU A 218 1.31 6.72 -17.77
N ARG A 219 1.90 7.60 -16.94
CA ARG A 219 1.97 7.37 -15.48
C ARG A 219 0.57 7.31 -14.87
N ASP A 220 -0.34 8.19 -15.28
CA ASP A 220 -1.73 8.18 -14.80
C ASP A 220 -2.45 6.87 -15.17
N ARG A 221 -2.22 6.34 -16.38
CA ARG A 221 -2.72 5.02 -16.80
C ARG A 221 -2.10 3.86 -16.01
N ILE A 222 -0.80 3.93 -15.69
CA ILE A 222 -0.13 2.92 -14.86
C ILE A 222 -0.68 2.96 -13.44
N ALA A 223 -0.81 4.14 -12.83
CA ALA A 223 -1.40 4.31 -11.51
C ALA A 223 -2.86 3.82 -11.46
N ALA A 224 -3.66 4.10 -12.50
CA ALA A 224 -5.01 3.56 -12.62
C ALA A 224 -5.00 2.01 -12.62
N ARG A 225 -4.18 1.38 -13.46
CA ARG A 225 -4.01 -0.09 -13.50
C ARG A 225 -3.51 -0.66 -12.17
N GLU A 226 -2.62 0.04 -11.46
CA GLU A 226 -2.17 -0.35 -10.13
C GLU A 226 -3.32 -0.33 -9.12
N THR A 227 -4.19 0.70 -9.15
CA THR A 227 -5.40 0.72 -8.31
C THR A 227 -6.42 -0.36 -8.68
N GLU A 228 -6.60 -0.68 -9.97
CA GLU A 228 -7.44 -1.79 -10.43
C GLU A 228 -6.91 -3.14 -9.94
N LEU A 229 -5.59 -3.37 -10.03
CA LEU A 229 -4.93 -4.59 -9.55
C LEU A 229 -4.98 -4.72 -8.03
N LEU A 230 -4.83 -3.63 -7.28
CA LEU A 230 -5.00 -3.64 -5.83
C LEU A 230 -6.45 -3.96 -5.43
N ALA A 231 -7.45 -3.35 -6.07
CA ALA A 231 -8.86 -3.66 -5.84
C ALA A 231 -9.20 -5.12 -6.20
N ALA A 232 -8.62 -5.67 -7.26
CA ALA A 232 -8.76 -7.08 -7.63
C ALA A 232 -8.12 -8.01 -6.59
N LEU A 233 -6.94 -7.67 -6.04
CA LEU A 233 -6.28 -8.43 -4.97
C LEU A 233 -7.07 -8.36 -3.64
N GLU A 234 -7.67 -7.21 -3.31
CA GLU A 234 -8.55 -7.08 -2.15
C GLU A 234 -9.85 -7.87 -2.32
N THR A 235 -10.43 -7.88 -3.52
CA THR A 235 -11.59 -8.71 -3.87
C THR A 235 -11.26 -10.19 -3.73
N ALA A 236 -10.15 -10.67 -4.31
CA ALA A 236 -9.69 -12.06 -4.20
C ALA A 236 -9.38 -12.46 -2.74
N ARG A 237 -8.89 -11.54 -1.90
CA ARG A 237 -8.73 -11.76 -0.45
C ARG A 237 -10.08 -11.92 0.26
N ALA A 238 -11.07 -11.08 -0.06
CA ALA A 238 -12.42 -11.19 0.50
C ALA A 238 -13.12 -12.49 0.06
N GLU A 239 -12.94 -12.90 -1.19
CA GLU A 239 -13.40 -14.21 -1.70
C GLU A 239 -12.72 -15.37 -0.96
N LEU A 240 -11.39 -15.33 -0.77
CA LEU A 240 -10.66 -16.35 -0.01
C LEU A 240 -11.13 -16.43 1.44
N VAL A 241 -11.36 -15.31 2.13
CA VAL A 241 -11.93 -15.30 3.50
C VAL A 241 -13.34 -15.89 3.51
N THR A 242 -14.16 -15.55 2.50
CA THR A 242 -15.51 -16.11 2.35
C THR A 242 -15.48 -17.62 2.10
N LEU A 243 -14.51 -18.12 1.32
CA LEU A 243 -14.30 -19.56 1.10
C LEU A 243 -13.80 -20.27 2.37
N HIS A 244 -12.92 -19.66 3.17
CA HIS A 244 -12.49 -20.22 4.46
C HIS A 244 -13.64 -20.25 5.48
N SER A 245 -14.52 -19.25 5.52
CA SER A 245 -15.70 -19.28 6.40
C SER A 245 -16.65 -20.42 6.01
N LYS A 246 -16.96 -20.58 4.71
CA LYS A 246 -17.78 -21.69 4.20
C LYS A 246 -17.14 -23.06 4.43
N LEU A 247 -15.81 -23.16 4.34
CA LEU A 247 -15.08 -24.38 4.66
C LEU A 247 -15.25 -24.72 6.15
N ALA A 248 -14.98 -23.78 7.05
CA ALA A 248 -15.13 -23.97 8.50
C ALA A 248 -16.60 -24.26 8.90
N GLU A 249 -17.58 -23.64 8.26
CA GLU A 249 -19.01 -23.97 8.40
C GLU A 249 -19.30 -25.41 7.97
N SER A 250 -18.73 -25.86 6.84
CA SER A 250 -18.91 -27.24 6.35
C SER A 250 -18.19 -28.29 7.21
N GLU A 251 -17.00 -27.97 7.74
CA GLU A 251 -16.26 -28.81 8.67
C GLU A 251 -17.01 -28.92 10.01
N GLY A 252 -17.54 -27.81 10.52
CA GLY A 252 -18.41 -27.77 11.69
C GLY A 252 -19.70 -28.57 11.51
N ALA A 253 -20.32 -28.51 10.33
CA ALA A 253 -21.49 -29.31 9.99
C ALA A 253 -21.17 -30.82 9.92
N VAL A 254 -20.03 -31.19 9.32
CA VAL A 254 -19.55 -32.58 9.29
C VAL A 254 -19.22 -33.10 10.71
N GLU A 255 -18.63 -32.27 11.58
CA GLU A 255 -18.34 -32.67 12.96
C GLU A 255 -19.61 -32.75 13.82
N SER A 256 -20.58 -31.85 13.64
CA SER A 256 -21.93 -31.99 14.23
C SER A 256 -22.57 -33.31 13.80
N GLN A 257 -22.57 -33.61 12.49
CA GLN A 257 -23.11 -34.87 11.97
C GLN A 257 -22.36 -36.10 12.51
N ARG A 258 -21.05 -36.01 12.74
CA ARG A 258 -20.27 -37.09 13.40
C ARG A 258 -20.71 -37.28 14.85
N VAL A 259 -20.80 -36.21 15.63
CA VAL A 259 -21.25 -36.23 17.03
C VAL A 259 -22.69 -36.75 17.13
N GLU A 260 -23.61 -36.26 16.30
CA GLU A 260 -24.98 -36.77 16.17
C GLU A 260 -24.99 -38.27 15.82
N SER A 261 -24.16 -38.71 14.87
CA SER A 261 -24.04 -40.14 14.54
C SER A 261 -23.47 -40.98 15.68
N ALA A 262 -22.58 -40.42 16.51
CA ALA A 262 -21.99 -41.07 17.67
C ALA A 262 -23.01 -41.19 18.80
N VAL A 263 -23.75 -40.11 19.10
CA VAL A 263 -24.87 -40.10 20.06
C VAL A 263 -25.98 -41.06 19.60
N ALA A 264 -26.30 -41.11 18.30
CA ALA A 264 -27.28 -42.05 17.76
C ALA A 264 -26.81 -43.52 17.85
N LYS A 265 -25.52 -43.81 17.61
CA LYS A 265 -24.93 -45.14 17.82
C LYS A 265 -24.97 -45.53 19.29
N GLN A 266 -24.53 -44.63 20.18
CA GLN A 266 -24.52 -44.86 21.61
C GLN A 266 -25.94 -45.08 22.14
N GLY A 267 -26.92 -44.24 21.76
CA GLY A 267 -28.33 -44.43 22.11
C GLY A 267 -28.90 -45.75 21.58
N ALA A 268 -28.49 -46.21 20.39
CA ALA A 268 -28.86 -47.53 19.88
C ALA A 268 -28.17 -48.69 20.62
N GLU A 269 -26.96 -48.49 21.16
CA GLU A 269 -26.24 -49.45 21.98
C GLU A 269 -26.80 -49.53 23.41
N ASP A 270 -27.13 -48.39 24.01
CA ASP A 270 -27.87 -48.29 25.27
C ASP A 270 -29.25 -48.94 25.15
N LEU A 271 -29.97 -48.75 24.03
CA LEU A 271 -31.24 -49.42 23.80
C LEU A 271 -31.08 -50.94 23.61
N ARG A 272 -29.99 -51.40 22.97
CA ARG A 272 -29.64 -52.84 22.91
C ARG A 272 -29.26 -53.40 24.28
N ASN A 273 -28.60 -52.61 25.13
CA ASN A 273 -28.24 -53.01 26.49
C ASN A 273 -29.48 -53.08 27.38
N ALA A 274 -30.38 -52.09 27.32
CA ALA A 274 -31.68 -52.13 27.97
C ALA A 274 -32.54 -53.32 27.48
N MET A 275 -32.50 -53.67 26.19
CA MET A 275 -33.13 -54.90 25.66
C MET A 275 -32.50 -56.17 26.23
N ARG A 276 -31.17 -56.24 26.36
CA ARG A 276 -30.47 -57.36 27.03
C ARG A 276 -30.79 -57.45 28.52
N ASP A 277 -30.87 -56.32 29.21
CA ASP A 277 -31.16 -56.28 30.65
C ASP A 277 -32.62 -56.59 30.94
N THR A 278 -33.57 -56.15 30.11
CA THR A 278 -34.98 -56.55 30.22
C THR A 278 -35.18 -58.03 29.87
N GLU A 279 -34.46 -58.58 28.90
CA GLU A 279 -34.45 -60.02 28.63
C GLU A 279 -33.75 -60.81 29.75
N ALA A 280 -32.66 -60.31 30.34
CA ALA A 280 -32.03 -60.92 31.51
C ALA A 280 -32.92 -60.85 32.76
N GLN A 281 -33.68 -59.77 32.95
CA GLN A 281 -34.72 -59.67 33.98
C GLN A 281 -35.86 -60.66 33.69
N ARG A 282 -36.30 -60.80 32.44
CA ARG A 282 -37.30 -61.79 32.01
C ARG A 282 -36.83 -63.23 32.28
N GLN A 283 -35.57 -63.54 32.02
CA GLN A 283 -34.97 -64.85 32.29
C GLN A 283 -34.80 -65.10 33.79
N ARG A 284 -34.36 -64.10 34.58
CA ARG A 284 -34.33 -64.18 36.04
C ARG A 284 -35.74 -64.36 36.63
N ALA A 285 -36.75 -63.69 36.07
CA ALA A 285 -38.15 -63.87 36.46
C ALA A 285 -38.69 -65.25 36.10
N MET A 286 -38.37 -65.80 34.91
CA MET A 286 -38.72 -67.18 34.55
C MET A 286 -38.00 -68.21 35.42
N GLN A 287 -36.73 -68.00 35.79
CA GLN A 287 -35.98 -68.86 36.71
C GLN A 287 -36.53 -68.77 38.14
N ALA A 288 -36.94 -67.59 38.60
CA ALA A 288 -37.61 -67.42 39.88
C ALA A 288 -38.99 -68.08 39.90
N ALA A 289 -39.76 -67.97 38.81
CA ALA A 289 -41.06 -68.63 38.66
C ALA A 289 -40.93 -70.15 38.63
N SER A 290 -40.03 -70.72 37.82
CA SER A 290 -39.82 -72.17 37.76
C SER A 290 -39.22 -72.72 39.05
N LYS A 291 -38.38 -71.96 39.76
CA LYS A 291 -37.94 -72.30 41.12
C LYS A 291 -39.10 -72.29 42.11
N ALA A 292 -39.95 -71.26 42.12
CA ALA A 292 -41.12 -71.19 42.98
C ALA A 292 -42.16 -72.31 42.67
N GLU A 293 -42.22 -72.77 41.41
CA GLU A 293 -43.04 -73.90 40.98
C GLU A 293 -42.43 -75.25 41.39
N ALA A 294 -41.10 -75.39 41.33
CA ALA A 294 -40.38 -76.54 41.89
C ALA A 294 -40.51 -76.61 43.43
N GLU A 295 -40.50 -75.46 44.11
CA GLU A 295 -40.75 -75.34 45.55
C GLU A 295 -42.21 -75.67 45.87
N ARG A 296 -43.19 -75.15 45.13
CA ARG A 296 -44.62 -75.51 45.28
C ARG A 296 -44.88 -77.00 45.05
N THR A 297 -44.35 -77.59 43.98
CA THR A 297 -44.54 -79.03 43.72
C THR A 297 -43.83 -79.91 44.74
N THR A 298 -42.77 -79.41 45.40
CA THR A 298 -42.10 -80.11 46.50
C THR A 298 -42.84 -79.94 47.82
N ALA A 299 -43.40 -78.76 48.11
CA ALA A 299 -44.29 -78.54 49.25
C ALA A 299 -45.58 -79.39 49.14
N LEU A 300 -46.17 -79.50 47.94
CA LEU A 300 -47.32 -80.36 47.67
C LEU A 300 -46.97 -81.84 47.83
N ARG A 301 -45.77 -82.28 47.42
CA ARG A 301 -45.27 -83.64 47.70
C ARG A 301 -45.17 -83.88 49.21
N SER A 302 -44.50 -83.01 49.96
CA SER A 302 -44.39 -83.15 51.42
C SER A 302 -45.74 -83.07 52.14
N GLN A 303 -46.70 -82.29 51.62
CA GLN A 303 -48.07 -82.27 52.13
C GLN A 303 -48.77 -83.62 51.88
N SER A 304 -48.69 -84.16 50.66
CA SER A 304 -49.29 -85.47 50.34
C SER A 304 -48.64 -86.63 51.11
N GLU A 305 -47.35 -86.54 51.41
CA GLU A 305 -46.61 -87.50 52.24
C GLU A 305 -47.05 -87.43 53.71
N ALA A 306 -47.24 -86.22 54.25
CA ALA A 306 -47.75 -85.99 55.60
C ALA A 306 -49.24 -86.41 55.73
N GLU A 307 -50.08 -86.10 54.75
CA GLU A 307 -51.48 -86.56 54.70
C GLU A 307 -51.54 -88.09 54.62
N ALA A 308 -50.70 -88.72 53.80
CA ALA A 308 -50.57 -90.17 53.75
C ALA A 308 -50.00 -90.76 55.07
N GLU A 309 -49.18 -90.04 55.83
CA GLU A 309 -48.75 -90.45 57.17
C GLU A 309 -49.86 -90.32 58.22
N VAL A 310 -50.67 -89.25 58.18
CA VAL A 310 -51.86 -89.08 59.02
C VAL A 310 -52.87 -90.19 58.76
N VAL A 311 -53.15 -90.54 57.50
CA VAL A 311 -54.02 -91.69 57.16
C VAL A 311 -53.44 -93.00 57.70
N ARG A 312 -52.13 -93.22 57.58
CA ARG A 312 -51.44 -94.39 58.19
C ARG A 312 -51.40 -94.35 59.72
N ALA A 313 -51.55 -93.19 60.36
CA ALA A 313 -51.67 -93.08 61.81
C ALA A 313 -53.11 -93.40 62.28
N ILE A 314 -54.12 -92.87 61.59
CA ILE A 314 -55.55 -93.16 61.84
C ILE A 314 -55.82 -94.66 61.67
N ALA A 315 -55.38 -95.27 60.57
CA ALA A 315 -55.56 -96.71 60.35
C ALA A 315 -54.92 -97.59 61.45
N ARG A 316 -53.80 -97.16 62.04
CA ARG A 316 -53.17 -97.85 63.19
C ARG A 316 -53.96 -97.63 64.50
N ALA A 317 -54.57 -96.47 64.69
CA ALA A 317 -55.44 -96.20 65.84
C ALA A 317 -56.75 -96.99 65.76
N ASP A 318 -57.34 -97.11 64.57
CA ASP A 318 -58.55 -97.91 64.33
C ASP A 318 -58.29 -99.41 64.54
N GLU A 319 -57.14 -99.93 64.11
CA GLU A 319 -56.80 -101.34 64.36
C GLU A 319 -56.55 -101.60 65.85
N ALA A 320 -55.80 -100.74 66.53
CA ALA A 320 -55.60 -100.83 67.98
C ALA A 320 -56.92 -100.70 68.78
N ALA A 321 -57.92 -99.96 68.27
CA ALA A 321 -59.25 -99.91 68.85
C ALA A 321 -59.99 -101.26 68.67
N LYS A 322 -59.95 -101.87 67.49
CA LYS A 322 -60.52 -103.22 67.24
C LYS A 322 -59.85 -104.28 68.12
N GLU A 323 -58.52 -104.25 68.25
CA GLU A 323 -57.77 -105.18 69.12
C GLU A 323 -58.18 -105.03 70.58
N ARG A 324 -58.29 -103.78 71.09
CA ARG A 324 -58.78 -103.50 72.45
C ARG A 324 -60.20 -104.01 72.65
N ASP A 325 -61.09 -103.76 71.71
CA ASP A 325 -62.52 -104.09 71.84
C ASP A 325 -62.75 -105.61 71.70
N ALA A 326 -61.96 -106.29 70.87
CA ALA A 326 -61.89 -107.75 70.82
C ALA A 326 -61.33 -108.35 72.13
N ALA A 327 -60.30 -107.74 72.71
CA ALA A 327 -59.77 -108.16 74.02
C ALA A 327 -60.79 -107.94 75.15
N GLN A 328 -61.60 -106.88 75.09
CA GLN A 328 -62.71 -106.67 76.03
C GLN A 328 -63.83 -107.71 75.84
N ALA A 329 -64.18 -108.08 74.61
CA ALA A 329 -65.13 -109.15 74.34
C ALA A 329 -64.62 -110.51 74.87
N GLN A 330 -63.35 -110.85 74.66
CA GLN A 330 -62.72 -112.05 75.21
C GLN A 330 -62.70 -112.03 76.75
N ALA A 331 -62.42 -110.88 77.38
CA ALA A 331 -62.46 -110.74 78.83
C ALA A 331 -63.88 -110.91 79.40
N GLN A 332 -64.91 -110.37 78.74
CA GLN A 332 -66.31 -110.57 79.12
C GLN A 332 -66.74 -112.04 78.97
N GLN A 333 -66.34 -112.70 77.88
CA GLN A 333 -66.59 -114.13 77.68
C GLN A 333 -65.92 -114.97 78.77
N ALA A 334 -64.65 -114.71 79.10
CA ALA A 334 -63.94 -115.42 80.17
C ALA A 334 -64.53 -115.17 81.58
N VAL A 335 -65.21 -114.04 81.80
CA VAL A 335 -66.01 -113.79 83.02
C VAL A 335 -67.28 -114.62 83.01
N ALA A 336 -68.04 -114.64 81.90
CA ALA A 336 -69.26 -115.45 81.78
C ALA A 336 -68.97 -116.95 81.94
N GLU A 337 -67.89 -117.47 81.33
CA GLU A 337 -67.43 -118.84 81.50
C GLU A 337 -67.02 -119.14 82.97
N ARG A 338 -66.45 -118.15 83.68
CA ARG A 338 -66.17 -118.25 85.13
C ARG A 338 -67.44 -118.30 85.97
N GLU A 339 -68.45 -117.51 85.64
CA GLU A 339 -69.73 -117.50 86.35
C GLU A 339 -70.50 -118.81 86.10
N GLU A 340 -70.49 -119.34 84.87
CA GLU A 340 -71.07 -120.64 84.55
C GLU A 340 -70.33 -121.81 85.23
N MET A 341 -69.01 -121.71 85.41
CA MET A 341 -68.24 -122.65 86.21
C MET A 341 -68.56 -122.53 87.71
N ALA A 342 -68.79 -121.31 88.22
CA ALA A 342 -69.14 -121.07 89.62
C ALA A 342 -70.55 -121.58 89.97
N THR A 343 -71.54 -121.47 89.06
CA THR A 343 -72.86 -122.08 89.26
C THR A 343 -72.77 -123.61 89.26
N LYS A 344 -72.05 -124.22 88.31
CA LYS A 344 -71.80 -125.68 88.29
C LYS A 344 -71.15 -126.20 89.59
N ILE A 345 -70.18 -125.46 90.14
CA ILE A 345 -69.53 -125.79 91.43
C ILE A 345 -70.53 -125.66 92.60
N ASN A 346 -71.38 -124.63 92.60
CA ASN A 346 -72.43 -124.49 93.61
C ASN A 346 -73.46 -125.62 93.53
N ASP A 347 -73.90 -126.01 92.33
CA ASP A 347 -74.84 -127.12 92.11
C ASP A 347 -74.23 -128.46 92.58
N GLN A 348 -72.95 -128.71 92.26
CA GLN A 348 -72.21 -129.87 92.81
C GLN A 348 -72.14 -129.82 94.34
N SER A 349 -71.98 -128.64 94.95
CA SER A 349 -72.02 -128.49 96.42
C SER A 349 -73.40 -128.80 97.02
N VAL A 350 -74.49 -128.55 96.28
CA VAL A 350 -75.87 -128.88 96.69
C VAL A 350 -76.09 -130.38 96.55
N GLN A 351 -75.68 -130.98 95.42
CA GLN A 351 -75.76 -132.42 95.19
C GLN A 351 -74.95 -133.22 96.21
N LEU A 352 -73.74 -132.78 96.57
CA LEU A 352 -72.93 -133.41 97.63
C LEU A 352 -73.59 -133.33 99.01
N ARG A 353 -74.31 -132.23 99.32
CA ARG A 353 -75.09 -132.11 100.57
C ARG A 353 -76.35 -132.99 100.57
N GLN A 354 -77.05 -133.09 99.43
CA GLN A 354 -78.19 -134.00 99.27
C GLN A 354 -77.74 -135.46 99.38
N LEU A 355 -76.59 -135.81 98.78
CA LEU A 355 -76.00 -137.15 98.90
C LEU A 355 -75.58 -137.45 100.34
N SER A 356 -74.84 -136.56 101.02
CA SER A 356 -74.44 -136.80 102.41
C SER A 356 -75.63 -136.87 103.36
N GLN A 357 -76.68 -136.08 103.13
CA GLN A 357 -77.94 -136.18 103.86
C GLN A 357 -78.64 -137.53 103.60
N SER A 358 -78.73 -137.98 102.34
CA SER A 358 -79.33 -139.29 102.00
C SER A 358 -78.54 -140.46 102.59
N VAL A 359 -77.21 -140.34 102.70
CA VAL A 359 -76.35 -141.33 103.36
C VAL A 359 -76.58 -141.33 104.87
N ALA A 360 -76.74 -140.16 105.50
CA ALA A 360 -77.10 -140.07 106.92
C ALA A 360 -78.49 -140.65 107.21
N GLU A 361 -79.48 -140.40 106.33
CA GLU A 361 -80.83 -140.98 106.41
C GLU A 361 -80.81 -142.51 106.21
N GLN A 362 -80.02 -143.01 105.25
CA GLN A 362 -79.82 -144.46 105.07
C GLN A 362 -79.06 -145.10 106.25
N GLN A 363 -78.08 -144.42 106.83
CA GLN A 363 -77.39 -144.91 108.03
C GLN A 363 -78.31 -144.95 109.24
N ALA A 364 -79.15 -143.93 109.45
CA ALA A 364 -80.18 -143.91 110.48
C ALA A 364 -81.21 -145.04 110.30
N ALA A 365 -81.67 -145.27 109.07
CA ALA A 365 -82.57 -146.39 108.73
C ALA A 365 -81.91 -147.76 108.96
N LEU A 366 -80.62 -147.91 108.63
CA LEU A 366 -79.86 -149.15 108.87
C LEU A 366 -79.61 -149.39 110.36
N THR A 367 -79.42 -148.36 111.18
CA THR A 367 -79.36 -148.52 112.65
C THR A 367 -80.72 -148.90 113.22
N ALA A 368 -81.81 -148.26 112.79
CA ALA A 368 -83.17 -148.62 113.23
C ALA A 368 -83.50 -150.09 112.87
N LEU A 369 -83.19 -150.51 111.64
CA LEU A 369 -83.36 -151.91 111.21
C LEU A 369 -82.43 -152.89 111.94
N ALA A 370 -81.27 -152.45 112.43
CA ALA A 370 -80.39 -153.27 113.27
C ALA A 370 -80.99 -153.48 114.67
N ASP A 371 -81.48 -152.40 115.29
CA ASP A 371 -82.15 -152.43 116.59
C ASP A 371 -83.45 -153.26 116.54
N GLU A 372 -84.28 -153.07 115.51
CA GLU A 372 -85.47 -153.88 115.26
C GLU A 372 -85.12 -155.37 115.04
N ARG A 373 -84.09 -155.66 114.25
CA ARG A 373 -83.64 -157.05 114.00
C ARG A 373 -83.12 -157.71 115.28
N ASP A 374 -82.40 -156.99 116.13
CA ASP A 374 -81.82 -157.57 117.34
C ASP A 374 -82.84 -157.64 118.50
N ALA A 375 -83.87 -156.77 118.51
CA ALA A 375 -85.09 -156.99 119.28
C ALA A 375 -85.85 -158.25 118.81
N ALA A 376 -86.09 -158.38 117.49
CA ALA A 376 -86.75 -159.54 116.91
C ALA A 376 -85.97 -160.84 117.11
N ARG A 377 -84.63 -160.80 117.17
CA ARG A 377 -83.78 -161.93 117.56
C ARG A 377 -83.89 -162.25 119.05
N ALA A 378 -83.92 -161.24 119.92
CA ALA A 378 -84.16 -161.46 121.34
C ALA A 378 -85.54 -162.08 121.61
N GLU A 379 -86.54 -161.87 120.74
CA GLU A 379 -87.84 -162.55 120.80
C GLU A 379 -87.84 -163.94 120.12
N ALA A 380 -87.21 -164.10 118.97
CA ALA A 380 -87.03 -165.39 118.31
C ALA A 380 -86.25 -166.38 119.19
N ASP A 381 -85.22 -165.93 119.90
CA ASP A 381 -84.45 -166.74 120.86
C ASP A 381 -85.17 -166.94 122.20
N ARG A 382 -86.28 -166.24 122.46
CA ARG A 382 -87.22 -166.58 123.55
C ARG A 382 -88.23 -167.63 123.09
N ALA A 383 -88.73 -167.54 121.86
CA ALA A 383 -89.60 -168.56 121.26
C ALA A 383 -88.87 -169.90 121.02
N ARG A 384 -87.64 -169.88 120.49
CA ARG A 384 -86.82 -171.10 120.29
C ARG A 384 -86.56 -171.85 121.59
N ARG A 385 -86.23 -171.15 122.68
CA ARG A 385 -86.07 -171.75 124.02
C ARG A 385 -87.35 -172.41 124.58
N GLN A 386 -88.52 -172.21 123.98
CA GLN A 386 -89.75 -172.94 124.29
C GLN A 386 -89.97 -174.16 123.37
N ILE A 387 -89.44 -174.13 122.14
CA ILE A 387 -89.56 -175.21 121.14
C ILE A 387 -88.46 -176.26 121.33
N ASP A 388 -87.21 -175.84 121.57
CA ASP A 388 -86.04 -176.71 121.78
C ASP A 388 -86.11 -177.53 123.09
N HIS A 389 -87.07 -177.22 123.97
CA HIS A 389 -87.40 -178.05 125.14
C HIS A 389 -88.37 -179.20 124.79
N PHE A 390 -89.07 -179.10 123.66
CA PHE A 390 -90.04 -180.09 123.17
C PHE A 390 -89.47 -180.97 122.06
N THR A 391 -88.62 -180.41 121.19
CA THR A 391 -87.92 -181.17 120.16
C THR A 391 -86.48 -181.51 120.55
N HIS A 392 -86.28 -182.80 120.84
CA HIS A 392 -85.04 -183.54 120.54
C HIS A 392 -83.75 -183.05 121.23
N ASN A 393 -83.21 -183.75 122.25
CA ASN A 393 -83.21 -185.20 122.50
C ASN A 393 -82.71 -186.07 121.33
N THR A 394 -82.21 -185.48 120.24
CA THR A 394 -81.37 -186.16 119.23
C THR A 394 -80.37 -185.17 118.61
N LEU A 395 -79.13 -185.20 119.12
CA LEU A 395 -77.86 -184.86 118.44
C LEU A 395 -77.71 -183.40 117.92
N SER A 396 -76.90 -182.48 118.48
CA SER A 396 -75.53 -182.48 119.04
C SER A 396 -74.43 -181.98 118.06
N SER A 397 -73.50 -181.17 118.61
CA SER A 397 -72.10 -180.94 118.18
C SER A 397 -71.72 -179.69 117.34
N ASN A 398 -71.09 -178.73 118.03
CA ASN A 398 -69.86 -177.95 117.71
C ASN A 398 -69.82 -176.97 116.49
N ILE A 399 -69.41 -175.69 116.59
CA ILE A 399 -68.12 -175.04 117.04
C ILE A 399 -67.00 -175.22 115.95
N PRO A 400 -66.11 -174.24 115.57
CA PRO A 400 -65.69 -172.94 116.16
C PRO A 400 -65.76 -171.65 115.24
N PRO A 401 -64.66 -170.92 114.84
CA PRO A 401 -64.28 -169.54 115.28
C PRO A 401 -64.15 -168.46 114.14
N GLY A 402 -63.71 -167.20 114.34
CA GLY A 402 -63.49 -166.40 115.57
C GLY A 402 -62.07 -165.79 115.81
N GLY A 403 -61.75 -164.55 115.35
CA GLY A 403 -60.60 -163.75 115.86
C GLY A 403 -59.92 -162.65 114.97
N ARG A 404 -59.83 -161.41 115.50
CA ARG A 404 -58.79 -160.34 115.40
C ARG A 404 -57.99 -159.96 114.10
N MET A 405 -58.02 -158.64 113.77
CA MET A 405 -56.97 -157.79 113.10
C MET A 405 -56.59 -158.14 111.62
N PRO A 406 -55.74 -157.38 110.87
CA PRO A 406 -55.14 -156.03 110.99
C PRO A 406 -55.34 -155.16 109.69
N GLY A 407 -54.50 -154.14 109.41
CA GLY A 407 -54.11 -153.78 108.01
C GLY A 407 -54.04 -152.28 107.64
N ALA A 408 -53.05 -151.89 106.80
CA ALA A 408 -52.81 -150.51 106.33
C ALA A 408 -52.33 -150.45 104.86
N GLY A 409 -52.36 -149.26 104.22
CA GLY A 409 -51.41 -148.92 103.13
C GLY A 409 -51.96 -148.20 101.86
N ALA A 410 -51.07 -147.43 101.21
CA ALA A 410 -51.16 -146.82 99.85
C ALA A 410 -52.22 -145.69 99.65
N GLN A 411 -52.09 -144.67 98.77
CA GLN A 411 -51.08 -144.23 97.76
C GLN A 411 -51.37 -142.71 97.41
N GLN A 412 -50.67 -141.88 96.61
CA GLN A 412 -49.47 -141.97 95.75
C GLN A 412 -48.85 -140.56 95.42
N GLN A 413 -47.56 -140.34 95.71
CA GLN A 413 -46.58 -139.39 95.07
C GLN A 413 -46.87 -137.85 94.99
N ASN A 414 -45.99 -136.98 94.47
CA ASN A 414 -44.57 -136.59 94.73
C ASN A 414 -44.23 -135.33 93.81
N PRO A 415 -43.00 -134.91 93.37
CA PRO A 415 -42.70 -133.48 93.12
C PRO A 415 -42.21 -133.12 91.68
N GLY A 416 -41.89 -131.84 91.39
CA GLY A 416 -41.23 -131.48 90.11
C GLY A 416 -41.04 -129.99 89.78
N VAL A 417 -40.18 -129.74 88.79
CA VAL A 417 -39.67 -128.46 88.17
C VAL A 417 -39.05 -128.84 86.78
N PRO A 418 -38.54 -127.95 85.87
CA PRO A 418 -38.15 -126.53 85.97
C PRO A 418 -38.43 -125.63 84.71
N GLN A 419 -37.73 -124.48 84.62
CA GLN A 419 -37.34 -123.71 83.40
C GLN A 419 -38.38 -122.82 82.67
N GLY A 420 -37.86 -121.84 81.89
CA GLY A 420 -38.60 -120.89 81.01
C GLY A 420 -38.40 -121.20 79.50
N PRO A 421 -38.27 -120.25 78.53
CA PRO A 421 -38.01 -118.80 78.66
C PRO A 421 -38.98 -117.79 77.92
N PRO A 422 -38.70 -117.11 76.74
CA PRO A 422 -39.03 -115.67 76.52
C PRO A 422 -39.86 -115.43 75.19
N PRO A 423 -39.80 -114.31 74.39
CA PRO A 423 -39.20 -112.95 74.49
C PRO A 423 -40.02 -111.73 73.88
N ILE A 424 -39.37 -110.55 73.71
CA ILE A 424 -39.65 -109.40 72.77
C ILE A 424 -40.85 -108.46 73.08
N GLY A 425 -40.70 -107.13 72.82
CA GLY A 425 -41.78 -106.12 73.02
C GLY A 425 -41.57 -104.66 72.51
N GLY A 426 -40.66 -103.87 73.11
CA GLY A 426 -40.51 -102.41 72.86
C GLY A 426 -41.58 -101.53 73.56
N PRO A 427 -41.76 -100.22 73.24
CA PRO A 427 -40.92 -99.29 72.47
C PRO A 427 -40.72 -97.89 73.17
N ASN A 428 -40.13 -96.90 72.44
CA ASN A 428 -40.00 -95.46 72.75
C ASN A 428 -39.07 -95.07 73.94
N GLY A 429 -38.53 -93.84 74.02
CA GLY A 429 -38.64 -92.64 73.17
C GLY A 429 -37.42 -91.68 73.33
N PRO A 430 -37.30 -90.60 72.52
CA PRO A 430 -35.99 -90.09 72.13
C PRO A 430 -35.42 -88.86 72.87
N ASN A 431 -34.12 -88.69 72.63
CA ASN A 431 -33.26 -87.52 72.86
C ASN A 431 -33.77 -86.23 72.19
N GLY A 432 -33.24 -85.07 72.61
CA GLY A 432 -33.18 -83.86 71.74
C GLY A 432 -33.90 -82.60 72.22
N GLN A 433 -33.50 -82.04 73.37
CA GLN A 433 -33.98 -80.73 73.84
C GLN A 433 -32.84 -79.70 73.81
N SER A 434 -32.93 -78.69 72.93
CA SER A 434 -31.95 -77.59 72.86
C SER A 434 -32.58 -76.24 72.47
N GLY A 435 -32.40 -75.25 73.35
CA GLY A 435 -32.95 -73.89 73.29
C GLY A 435 -33.41 -73.44 74.69
N PRO A 436 -33.72 -72.15 74.95
CA PRO A 436 -33.71 -70.99 74.04
C PRO A 436 -32.88 -69.77 74.57
N GLY A 437 -32.96 -68.63 73.87
CA GLY A 437 -32.48 -67.31 74.33
C GLY A 437 -31.13 -66.86 73.72
N GLY A 438 -30.84 -65.56 73.54
CA GLY A 438 -31.65 -64.35 73.79
C GLY A 438 -31.02 -63.07 73.19
N VAL A 439 -31.80 -61.99 73.11
CA VAL A 439 -31.45 -60.63 72.62
C VAL A 439 -31.05 -59.68 73.77
N PRO A 440 -30.69 -58.37 73.59
CA PRO A 440 -30.15 -57.61 72.44
C PRO A 440 -28.91 -56.71 72.77
N ASN A 441 -28.26 -56.13 71.75
CA ASN A 441 -27.65 -54.75 71.67
C ASN A 441 -26.72 -54.66 70.43
N GLY A 442 -26.38 -53.49 69.85
CA GLY A 442 -26.81 -52.10 70.07
C GLY A 442 -25.77 -51.10 69.50
N THR A 443 -26.17 -49.86 69.14
CA THR A 443 -25.32 -48.74 68.60
C THR A 443 -24.58 -49.00 67.27
N GLY A 444 -24.17 -48.03 66.43
CA GLY A 444 -24.22 -46.55 66.49
C GLY A 444 -23.86 -45.91 65.10
N PRO A 445 -23.87 -44.56 64.92
CA PRO A 445 -24.20 -43.96 63.61
C PRO A 445 -23.32 -42.76 63.09
N ILE A 446 -23.59 -42.32 61.83
CA ILE A 446 -23.19 -41.03 61.15
C ILE A 446 -21.67 -40.70 61.05
N PRO A 447 -21.17 -39.64 60.34
CA PRO A 447 -21.76 -38.57 59.49
C PRO A 447 -21.24 -38.62 58.01
N SER A 448 -21.11 -37.60 57.12
CA SER A 448 -21.33 -36.13 57.18
C SER A 448 -21.55 -35.43 55.80
N THR A 449 -22.40 -34.39 55.81
CA THR A 449 -22.35 -33.04 55.15
C THR A 449 -21.43 -32.66 53.96
N GLY A 450 -21.98 -31.89 52.99
CA GLY A 450 -21.27 -30.86 52.17
C GLY A 450 -21.22 -29.48 52.86
N PRO A 451 -21.35 -28.29 52.19
CA PRO A 451 -21.49 -27.94 50.75
C PRO A 451 -20.64 -26.69 50.32
N ALA A 452 -21.18 -25.79 49.45
CA ALA A 452 -20.71 -24.44 49.00
C ALA A 452 -19.85 -24.38 47.70
N GLN A 453 -20.25 -23.64 46.63
CA GLN A 453 -20.01 -22.20 46.27
C GLN A 453 -18.51 -21.86 46.01
N THR A 454 -18.08 -21.03 45.04
CA THR A 454 -18.69 -20.06 44.07
C THR A 454 -17.76 -20.00 42.82
N GLY A 455 -18.15 -19.66 41.58
CA GLY A 455 -18.63 -18.36 41.08
C GLY A 455 -17.57 -17.69 40.16
N GLY A 456 -17.93 -17.20 38.96
CA GLY A 456 -17.00 -16.49 38.06
C GLY A 456 -17.39 -16.50 36.57
N THR A 457 -17.74 -15.33 36.00
CA THR A 457 -18.19 -15.13 34.60
C THR A 457 -17.15 -14.43 33.71
N PRO A 458 -17.23 -14.55 32.37
CA PRO A 458 -16.20 -14.07 31.44
C PRO A 458 -16.34 -12.58 31.03
N MET A 459 -15.24 -12.02 30.52
CA MET A 459 -15.15 -10.72 29.84
C MET A 459 -15.54 -10.82 28.35
N PRO A 460 -16.14 -9.76 27.78
CA PRO A 460 -15.77 -9.30 26.44
C PRO A 460 -15.47 -7.79 26.38
N GLY A 461 -14.55 -7.39 25.51
CA GLY A 461 -14.11 -6.00 25.33
C GLY A 461 -15.03 -5.14 24.45
N ARG A 462 -14.97 -3.81 24.63
CA ARG A 462 -15.75 -2.80 23.87
C ARG A 462 -14.98 -2.28 22.65
N PRO A 463 -15.62 -2.09 21.48
CA PRO A 463 -15.17 -1.12 20.48
C PRO A 463 -15.68 0.31 20.82
N PRO A 464 -15.04 1.38 20.35
CA PRO A 464 -15.48 2.77 20.54
C PRO A 464 -16.55 3.20 19.51
N LEU A 465 -17.31 4.26 19.83
CA LEU A 465 -18.36 4.82 18.96
C LEU A 465 -17.89 6.07 18.18
N VAL A 466 -18.58 6.29 17.06
CA VAL A 466 -18.54 7.44 16.13
C VAL A 466 -18.97 8.75 16.79
N GLY A 467 -18.45 9.89 16.32
CA GLY A 467 -19.00 11.23 16.61
C GLY A 467 -18.50 12.39 15.73
N PRO A 468 -19.33 12.91 14.80
CA PRO A 468 -19.20 14.23 14.16
C PRO A 468 -20.41 15.14 14.54
N PRO A 469 -20.69 16.31 13.90
CA PRO A 469 -19.86 17.19 13.05
C PRO A 469 -19.80 18.65 13.58
N HIS A 470 -19.01 19.52 12.92
CA HIS A 470 -19.30 20.94 12.57
C HIS A 470 -18.07 21.53 11.85
N ALA A 471 -18.08 22.59 11.05
CA ALA A 471 -19.01 23.19 10.08
C ALA A 471 -18.51 24.63 9.79
N GLY A 472 -18.23 24.95 8.52
CA GLY A 472 -17.61 26.22 8.07
C GLY A 472 -16.30 25.95 7.32
N GLY A 473 -15.98 26.59 6.18
CA GLY A 473 -16.60 27.73 5.50
C GLY A 473 -15.63 28.92 5.45
N GLY A 474 -15.18 29.43 4.30
CA GLY A 474 -15.35 28.92 2.94
C GLY A 474 -14.81 29.87 1.84
N ASN A 475 -14.45 29.29 0.70
CA ASN A 475 -14.16 29.93 -0.60
C ASN A 475 -12.92 30.87 -0.74
N PRO A 476 -12.46 31.13 -2.00
CA PRO A 476 -11.05 31.46 -2.27
C PRO A 476 -10.81 32.79 -3.02
N MET A 477 -9.55 33.19 -3.18
CA MET A 477 -8.95 33.65 -4.46
C MET A 477 -7.49 34.11 -4.29
N GLN A 478 -6.69 33.95 -5.36
CA GLN A 478 -5.38 34.61 -5.63
C GLN A 478 -4.22 34.33 -4.62
N GLY A 479 -2.94 34.37 -5.01
CA GLY A 479 -2.36 34.58 -6.34
C GLY A 479 -1.14 35.51 -6.30
N GLY A 480 0.07 34.96 -6.18
CA GLY A 480 1.31 35.75 -6.17
C GLY A 480 2.57 34.87 -6.18
N ASN A 481 3.51 35.17 -7.08
CA ASN A 481 4.78 34.45 -7.22
C ASN A 481 5.84 34.90 -6.19
N PRO A 482 6.80 34.03 -5.84
CA PRO A 482 7.88 34.38 -4.91
C PRO A 482 9.02 35.17 -5.59
N PRO A 483 9.69 36.09 -4.87
CA PRO A 483 10.97 36.66 -5.29
C PRO A 483 12.15 35.74 -4.90
N PRO A 484 13.16 35.55 -5.78
CA PRO A 484 14.39 34.84 -5.42
C PRO A 484 15.37 35.78 -4.69
N ALA A 485 15.97 35.33 -3.59
CA ALA A 485 16.96 36.11 -2.86
C ALA A 485 18.13 35.26 -2.31
N ASN A 486 19.30 35.45 -2.92
CA ASN A 486 20.65 35.40 -2.35
C ASN A 486 21.04 34.16 -1.51
N GLY A 487 21.85 33.29 -2.11
CA GLY A 487 22.48 32.17 -1.43
C GLY A 487 23.52 32.57 -0.36
N ARG A 488 23.83 31.61 0.51
CA ARG A 488 24.98 31.62 1.42
C ARG A 488 25.92 30.46 1.04
N PRO A 489 27.24 30.68 0.92
CA PRO A 489 28.18 29.56 0.87
C PRO A 489 28.28 28.92 2.26
N VAL A 490 28.11 27.61 2.33
CA VAL A 490 28.42 26.82 3.53
C VAL A 490 29.84 26.28 3.39
N ASN A 491 30.80 26.93 4.04
CA ASN A 491 32.06 26.27 4.39
C ASN A 491 31.76 25.30 5.54
N GLY A 492 32.13 24.03 5.41
CA GLY A 492 31.83 23.02 6.42
C GLY A 492 32.35 21.63 6.08
N ASN A 493 33.63 21.40 6.41
CA ASN A 493 34.22 20.15 6.87
C ASN A 493 34.24 18.90 5.94
N ASP A 494 35.47 18.40 5.79
CA ASP A 494 35.87 17.04 6.12
C ASP A 494 35.07 15.87 5.54
N ARG A 495 35.61 15.29 4.46
CA ARG A 495 35.57 13.84 4.29
C ARG A 495 36.84 13.31 3.61
N GLU A 496 37.80 12.91 4.44
CA GLU A 496 38.78 11.90 4.03
C GLU A 496 38.04 10.56 3.87
N ASP A 497 38.31 9.86 2.77
CA ASP A 497 38.25 8.39 2.72
C ASP A 497 39.20 7.93 1.59
N PRO A 498 40.08 6.95 1.80
CA PRO A 498 41.09 6.54 0.82
C PRO A 498 40.59 5.41 -0.09
N LEU A 499 41.52 4.71 -0.74
CA LEU A 499 41.34 3.46 -1.50
C LEU A 499 40.61 3.56 -2.85
N PHE A 500 41.41 3.72 -3.91
CA PHE A 500 41.30 2.76 -5.03
C PHE A 500 42.68 2.42 -5.59
N THR A 501 42.89 1.15 -5.94
CA THR A 501 44.18 0.57 -6.35
C THR A 501 44.10 -0.08 -7.72
N GLY A 502 45.12 0.10 -8.56
CA GLY A 502 45.31 -0.59 -9.84
C GLY A 502 44.48 0.02 -10.98
N HIS A 503 45.08 0.34 -12.13
CA HIS A 503 46.02 -0.51 -12.86
C HIS A 503 47.18 0.22 -13.54
#